data_AF-A0A4Y2V9L5-F1
#
_entry.id   AF-A0A4Y2V9L5-F1
#
_cell.length_a   1.000
_cell.length_b   1.000
_cell.length_c   1.000
_cell.angle_alpha   90.00
_cell.angle_beta   90.00
_cell.angle_gamma   90.00
#
_symmetry.space_group_name_H-M   'P 1'
#
loop_
_entity.id
_entity.type
_entity.pdbx_description
1 polymer ?
#
loop_
_entity_poly.entity_id
_entity_poly.type
_entity_poly.pdbx_seq_one_letter_code
_entity_poly.pdbx_strand_id
1 'polypeptide(L)'
;MKCIPGCEDAAEHTATEWLSCDTEANQLHTDDEIISSVQIKPQNDSDLEETDEPENFGVSHSEVANALEMTLRYIEQSENATSTVTMFKTRWHNIASTSRITSLRQTNLINFFTPKDR
;
A
#
# COMPACT_ATOMS: atom_id res chain seq x y z
N MET A 1 43.86 9.20 -4.77
CA MET A 1 42.91 8.51 -3.88
C MET A 1 43.31 7.05 -3.79
N LYS A 2 43.23 6.40 -2.62
CA LYS A 2 43.47 4.95 -2.52
C LYS A 2 42.24 4.22 -3.07
N CYS A 3 42.45 3.27 -3.97
CA CYS A 3 41.37 2.46 -4.54
C CYS A 3 40.76 1.57 -3.43
N ILE A 4 39.43 1.54 -3.36
CA ILE A 4 38.69 0.71 -2.41
C ILE A 4 38.64 -0.72 -2.98
N PRO A 5 39.09 -1.76 -2.26
CA PRO A 5 39.03 -3.14 -2.75
C PRO A 5 37.59 -3.54 -3.13
N GLY A 6 37.38 -4.10 -4.32
CA GLY A 6 36.06 -4.43 -4.88
C GLY A 6 35.42 -3.33 -5.76
N CYS A 7 36.15 -2.24 -5.99
CA CYS A 7 35.73 -1.08 -6.78
C CYS A 7 36.68 -0.83 -7.97
N GLU A 8 37.46 -1.85 -8.36
CA GLU A 8 38.54 -1.73 -9.34
C GLU A 8 38.04 -1.30 -10.74
N ASP A 9 36.80 -1.66 -11.08
CA ASP A 9 36.15 -1.31 -12.35
C ASP A 9 35.27 -0.06 -12.24
N ALA A 10 35.13 0.55 -11.06
CA ALA A 10 34.32 1.75 -10.89
C ALA A 10 35.05 2.94 -11.51
N ALA A 11 34.63 3.30 -12.72
CA ALA A 11 35.20 4.41 -13.42
C ALA A 11 34.77 5.74 -12.77
N GLU A 12 35.71 6.68 -12.69
CA GLU A 12 35.48 8.01 -12.12
C GLU A 12 34.29 8.72 -12.76
N HIS A 13 34.10 8.52 -14.08
CA HIS A 13 32.96 9.07 -14.81
C HIS A 13 31.61 8.57 -14.26
N THR A 14 31.52 7.32 -13.80
CA THR A 14 30.31 6.77 -13.19
C THR A 14 30.04 7.45 -11.86
N ALA A 15 31.04 7.61 -11.00
CA ALA A 15 30.85 8.32 -9.74
C ALA A 15 30.43 9.79 -9.95
N THR A 16 31.02 10.46 -10.95
CA THR A 16 30.64 11.84 -11.29
C THR A 16 29.26 11.92 -11.93
N GLU A 17 28.86 10.96 -12.77
CA GLU A 17 27.53 10.90 -13.39
C GLU A 17 26.45 10.75 -12.31
N TRP A 18 26.64 9.82 -11.37
CA TRP A 18 25.74 9.66 -10.22
C TRP A 18 25.66 10.92 -9.36
N LEU A 19 26.79 11.59 -9.11
CA LEU A 19 26.81 12.84 -8.34
C LEU A 19 26.14 14.00 -9.10
N SER A 20 26.18 13.98 -10.42
CA SER A 20 25.61 15.03 -11.28
C SER A 20 24.10 14.88 -11.46
N CYS A 21 23.55 13.66 -11.34
CA CYS A 21 22.11 13.41 -11.39
C CYS A 21 21.30 14.27 -10.40
N ASP A 22 21.88 14.55 -9.23
CA ASP A 22 21.24 15.37 -8.19
C ASP A 22 21.33 16.88 -8.44
N THR A 23 22.08 17.33 -9.45
CA THR A 23 22.34 18.76 -9.66
C THR A 23 21.35 19.38 -10.65
N GLU A 24 20.85 18.62 -11.62
CA GLU A 24 19.94 19.14 -12.66
C GLU A 24 18.47 18.77 -12.46
N ALA A 25 18.16 17.76 -11.63
CA ALA A 25 16.79 17.27 -11.41
C ALA A 25 16.21 17.56 -10.01
N ASN A 26 17.01 17.97 -9.03
CA ASN A 26 16.52 18.32 -7.70
C ASN A 26 15.92 19.73 -7.71
N GLN A 27 14.69 19.84 -8.21
CA GLN A 27 13.85 20.98 -7.85
C GLN A 27 13.67 20.93 -6.33
N LEU A 28 14.27 21.89 -5.63
CA LEU A 28 14.04 22.10 -4.20
C LEU A 28 12.61 22.59 -4.04
N HIS A 29 11.67 21.66 -3.92
CA HIS A 29 10.31 21.99 -3.59
C HIS A 29 10.26 22.53 -2.16
N THR A 30 9.65 23.68 -2.00
CA THR A 30 9.27 24.20 -0.69
C THR A 30 8.19 23.30 -0.07
N ASP A 31 8.09 23.29 1.26
CA ASP A 31 7.09 22.48 1.96
C ASP A 31 5.68 22.69 1.39
N ASP A 32 5.32 23.91 1.02
CA ASP A 32 4.04 24.26 0.42
C ASP A 32 3.83 23.64 -0.98
N GLU A 33 4.88 23.58 -1.80
CA GLU A 33 4.83 22.95 -3.13
C GLU A 33 4.73 21.42 -3.03
N ILE A 34 5.39 20.82 -2.03
CA ILE A 34 5.26 19.39 -1.72
C ILE A 34 3.83 19.10 -1.26
N ILE A 35 3.32 19.89 -0.32
CA ILE A 35 1.95 19.76 0.18
C ILE A 35 0.95 19.93 -0.96
N SER A 36 1.15 20.90 -1.86
CA SER A 36 0.27 21.10 -3.03
C SER A 36 0.37 19.98 -4.07
N SER A 37 1.51 19.30 -4.17
CA SER A 37 1.70 18.18 -5.10
C SER A 37 1.11 16.87 -4.57
N VAL A 38 1.08 16.71 -3.24
CA VAL A 38 0.54 15.53 -2.54
C VAL A 38 -0.94 15.73 -2.18
N GLN A 39 -1.39 16.96 -1.97
CA GLN A 39 -2.80 17.29 -1.92
C GLN A 39 -3.38 17.08 -3.30
N ILE A 40 -3.94 15.88 -3.49
CA ILE A 40 -5.04 15.66 -4.40
C ILE A 40 -6.11 16.65 -3.94
N LYS A 41 -6.12 17.84 -4.57
CA LYS A 41 -7.25 18.75 -4.51
C LYS A 41 -8.46 17.86 -4.75
N PRO A 42 -9.51 17.85 -3.91
CA PRO A 42 -10.74 17.16 -4.26
C PRO A 42 -11.06 17.73 -5.63
N GLN A 43 -10.88 16.88 -6.64
CA GLN A 43 -11.14 17.26 -8.00
C GLN A 43 -12.59 17.71 -7.90
N ASN A 44 -12.85 18.95 -8.29
CA ASN A 44 -14.23 19.39 -8.42
C ASN A 44 -14.75 18.58 -9.60
N ASP A 45 -15.07 17.31 -9.37
CA ASP A 45 -15.65 16.34 -10.29
C ASP A 45 -17.13 16.68 -10.48
N SER A 46 -17.38 17.97 -10.64
CA SER A 46 -18.57 18.51 -11.28
C SER A 46 -18.40 18.35 -12.81
N ASP A 47 -18.20 17.11 -13.25
CA ASP A 47 -18.83 16.57 -14.46
C ASP A 47 -18.56 15.06 -14.49
N LEU A 48 -19.66 14.29 -14.42
CA LEU A 48 -19.74 12.84 -14.24
C LEU A 48 -19.57 12.38 -12.78
N GLU A 49 -20.58 12.70 -11.96
CA GLU A 49 -21.10 11.66 -11.07
C GLU A 49 -21.59 10.49 -11.95
N GLU A 50 -20.69 9.59 -12.34
CA GLU A 50 -21.06 8.19 -12.24
C GLU A 50 -21.12 7.94 -10.74
N THR A 51 -22.30 8.16 -10.18
CA THR A 51 -22.65 7.65 -8.87
C THR A 51 -22.54 6.13 -9.02
N ASP A 52 -21.33 5.58 -8.88
CA ASP A 52 -21.14 4.31 -8.21
C ASP A 52 -21.58 4.58 -6.75
N GLU A 53 -22.90 4.76 -6.57
CA GLU A 53 -23.50 4.28 -5.33
C GLU A 53 -22.89 2.89 -5.14
N PRO A 54 -22.31 2.57 -3.98
CA PRO A 54 -21.92 1.20 -3.73
C PRO A 54 -23.19 0.41 -3.97
N GLU A 55 -23.21 -0.33 -5.10
CA GLU A 55 -24.39 -1.06 -5.54
C GLU A 55 -24.87 -1.75 -4.29
N ASN A 56 -26.08 -1.38 -3.83
CA ASN A 56 -26.56 -1.82 -2.52
C ASN A 56 -26.86 -3.30 -2.68
N PHE A 57 -25.80 -4.11 -2.63
CA PHE A 57 -25.85 -5.52 -2.40
C PHE A 57 -26.64 -5.57 -1.10
N GLY A 58 -27.91 -5.95 -1.18
CA GLY A 58 -28.83 -6.07 -0.03
C GLY A 58 -28.39 -7.15 0.96
N VAL A 59 -27.09 -7.42 1.00
CA VAL A 59 -26.33 -8.37 1.78
C VAL A 59 -25.32 -7.54 2.56
N SER A 60 -25.47 -7.52 3.87
CA SER A 60 -24.54 -6.86 4.78
C SER A 60 -23.13 -7.47 4.66
N HIS A 61 -22.11 -6.68 5.00
CA HIS A 61 -20.73 -7.18 5.11
C HIS A 61 -20.62 -8.42 6.01
N SER A 62 -21.44 -8.51 7.07
CA SER A 62 -21.51 -9.68 7.95
C SER A 62 -22.08 -10.92 7.24
N GLU A 63 -23.08 -10.76 6.39
CA GLU A 63 -23.66 -11.88 5.63
C GLU A 63 -22.69 -12.38 4.57
N VAL A 64 -22.00 -11.47 3.85
CA VAL A 64 -20.94 -11.84 2.91
C VAL A 64 -19.81 -12.57 3.63
N ALA A 65 -19.37 -12.07 4.78
CA ALA A 65 -18.32 -12.69 5.57
C ALA A 65 -18.71 -14.09 6.06
N ASN A 66 -19.94 -14.26 6.55
CA ASN A 66 -20.45 -15.55 7.01
C ASN A 66 -20.57 -16.55 5.85
N ALA A 67 -21.10 -16.14 4.69
CA ALA A 67 -21.16 -16.98 3.51
C ALA A 67 -19.77 -17.45 3.06
N LEU A 68 -18.80 -16.53 3.02
CA LEU A 68 -17.41 -16.85 2.69
C LEU A 68 -16.80 -17.83 3.70
N GLU A 69 -17.04 -17.63 4.99
CA GLU A 69 -16.56 -18.54 6.04
C GLU A 69 -17.15 -19.95 5.88
N MET A 70 -18.46 -20.05 5.62
CA MET A 70 -19.13 -21.33 5.37
C MET A 70 -18.55 -22.04 4.14
N THR A 71 -18.33 -21.32 3.04
CA THR A 71 -17.71 -21.89 1.83
C THR A 71 -16.30 -22.39 2.11
N LEU A 72 -15.47 -21.61 2.81
CA LEU A 72 -14.11 -22.02 3.16
C LEU A 72 -14.08 -23.27 4.04
N ARG A 73 -14.99 -23.34 5.02
CA ARG A 73 -15.12 -24.50 5.92
C ARG A 73 -15.56 -25.74 5.16
N TYR A 74 -16.50 -25.60 4.22
CA TYR A 74 -16.92 -26.70 3.36
C TYR A 74 -15.76 -27.24 2.51
N ILE A 75 -14.98 -26.36 1.87
CA ILE A 75 -13.87 -26.81 1.04
C ILE A 75 -12.79 -27.51 1.87
N GLU A 76 -12.52 -27.02 3.08
CA GLU A 76 -11.59 -27.63 4.02
C GLU A 76 -12.01 -29.04 4.47
N GLN A 77 -13.31 -29.29 4.59
CA GLN A 77 -13.86 -30.60 4.96
C GLN A 77 -14.11 -31.52 3.75
N SER A 78 -14.06 -30.97 2.52
CA SER A 78 -14.31 -31.75 1.32
C SER A 78 -13.20 -32.78 1.10
N GLU A 79 -13.57 -34.00 0.74
CA GLU A 79 -12.60 -35.08 0.42
C GLU A 79 -11.70 -34.73 -0.77
N ASN A 80 -12.14 -33.75 -1.59
CA ASN A 80 -11.41 -33.18 -2.72
C ASN A 80 -10.59 -31.93 -2.36
N ALA A 81 -10.34 -31.66 -1.07
CA ALA A 81 -9.55 -30.53 -0.61
C ALA A 81 -8.18 -30.53 -1.29
N THR A 82 -8.07 -29.72 -2.34
CA THR A 82 -6.86 -29.65 -3.17
C THR A 82 -5.85 -28.77 -2.44
N SER A 83 -4.58 -29.17 -2.43
CA SER A 83 -3.47 -28.40 -1.84
C SER A 83 -3.51 -26.90 -2.20
N THR A 84 -3.92 -26.59 -3.45
CA THR A 84 -4.17 -25.25 -3.95
C THR A 84 -5.14 -24.43 -3.08
N VAL A 85 -6.27 -24.99 -2.66
CA VAL A 85 -7.26 -24.26 -1.85
C VAL A 85 -6.70 -23.96 -0.45
N THR A 86 -6.02 -24.93 0.15
CA THR A 86 -5.34 -24.74 1.44
C THR A 86 -4.30 -23.63 1.34
N MET A 87 -3.49 -23.60 0.28
CA MET A 87 -2.49 -22.56 0.05
C MET A 87 -3.14 -21.17 -0.14
N PHE A 88 -4.25 -21.08 -0.89
CA PHE A 88 -4.96 -19.81 -1.06
C PHE A 88 -5.56 -19.29 0.25
N LYS A 89 -6.14 -20.15 1.08
CA LYS A 89 -6.63 -19.78 2.43
C LYS A 89 -5.51 -19.22 3.30
N THR A 90 -4.35 -19.90 3.35
CA THR A 90 -3.17 -19.40 4.08
C THR A 90 -2.71 -18.05 3.56
N ARG A 91 -2.68 -17.87 2.23
CA ARG A 91 -2.33 -16.59 1.61
C ARG A 91 -3.29 -15.48 2.00
N TRP A 92 -4.61 -15.72 1.97
CA TRP A 92 -5.61 -14.74 2.38
C TRP A 92 -5.48 -14.35 3.85
N HIS A 93 -5.30 -15.33 4.76
CA HIS A 93 -5.04 -15.04 6.16
C HIS A 93 -3.77 -14.19 6.36
N ASN A 94 -2.70 -14.49 5.63
CA ASN A 94 -1.46 -13.71 5.70
C ASN A 94 -1.65 -12.28 5.21
N ILE A 95 -2.39 -12.08 4.11
CA ILE A 95 -2.72 -10.75 3.59
C ILE A 95 -3.55 -9.97 4.60
N ALA A 96 -4.62 -10.57 5.13
CA ALA A 96 -5.48 -9.94 6.14
C ALA A 96 -4.71 -9.58 7.41
N SER A 97 -3.83 -10.47 7.88
CA SER A 97 -2.98 -10.22 9.05
C SER A 97 -1.99 -9.09 8.80
N THR A 98 -1.33 -9.10 7.64
CA THR A 98 -0.38 -8.04 7.24
C THR A 98 -1.09 -6.70 7.15
N SER A 99 -2.22 -6.65 6.45
CA SER A 99 -3.07 -5.46 6.31
C SER A 99 -3.48 -4.89 7.68
N ARG A 100 -3.96 -5.75 8.59
CA ARG A 100 -4.31 -5.35 9.95
C ARG A 100 -3.13 -4.76 10.73
N ILE A 101 -1.94 -5.36 10.61
CA ILE A 101 -0.72 -4.86 11.27
C ILE A 101 -0.30 -3.50 10.67
N THR A 102 -0.34 -3.35 9.35
CA THR A 102 0.03 -2.09 8.70
C THR A 102 -0.97 -0.98 9.03
N SER A 103 -2.28 -1.27 9.01
CA SER A 103 -3.31 -0.30 9.41
C SER A 103 -3.15 0.09 10.88
N LEU A 104 -2.91 -0.88 11.78
CA LEU A 104 -2.68 -0.56 13.19
C LEU A 104 -1.46 0.36 13.39
N ARG A 105 -0.37 0.10 12.66
CA ARG A 105 0.82 0.99 12.67
C ARG A 105 0.49 2.38 12.16
N GLN A 106 -0.24 2.49 11.05
CA GLN A 106 -0.68 3.77 10.49
C GLN A 106 -1.56 4.52 11.48
N THR A 107 -2.57 3.87 12.07
CA THR A 107 -3.43 4.47 13.10
C THR A 107 -2.63 4.94 14.30
N ASN A 108 -1.66 4.16 14.78
CA ASN A 108 -0.80 4.56 15.89
C ASN A 108 0.06 5.79 15.55
N LEU A 109 0.62 5.85 14.34
CA LEU A 109 1.39 7.00 13.86
C LEU A 109 0.50 8.25 13.75
N ILE A 110 -0.67 8.12 13.13
CA ILE A 110 -1.65 9.20 13.02
C ILE A 110 -1.98 9.72 14.41
N ASN A 111 -2.37 8.84 15.33
CA ASN A 111 -2.72 9.22 16.71
C ASN A 111 -1.56 9.89 17.47
N PHE A 112 -0.31 9.59 17.15
CA PHE A 112 0.85 10.24 17.75
C PHE A 112 0.98 11.70 17.31
N PHE A 113 0.67 12.00 16.05
CA PHE A 113 0.78 13.34 15.47
C PHE A 113 -0.51 14.16 15.59
N THR A 114 -1.66 13.53 15.83
CA THR A 114 -2.92 14.26 16.06
C THR A 114 -2.93 14.86 17.47
N PRO A 115 -3.02 16.20 17.61
CA PRO A 115 -3.17 16.83 18.91
C PRO A 115 -4.45 16.32 19.57
N LYS A 116 -4.36 15.86 20.83
CA LYS A 116 -5.57 15.65 21.62
C LYS A 116 -6.13 17.03 21.93
N ASP A 117 -7.31 17.35 21.42
CA ASP A 117 -8.02 18.59 21.75
C ASP A 117 -7.94 18.84 23.26
N ARG A 118 -7.44 20.03 23.62
CA ARG A 118 -7.22 20.50 24.99
C ARG A 118 -8.39 21.33 25.47
#